data_AF-A0A916JGR2-F1
#
_entry.id   AF-A0A916JGR2-F1
#
_cell.length_a   1.000
_cell.length_b   1.000
_cell.length_c   1.000
_cell.angle_alpha   90.00
_cell.angle_beta   90.00
_cell.angle_gamma   90.00
#
_symmetry.space_group_name_H-M   'P 1'
#
loop_
_entity.id
_entity.type
_entity.pdbx_description
1 polymer ?
#
loop_
_entity_poly.entity_id
_entity_poly.type
_entity_poly.pdbx_seq_one_letter_code
_entity_poly.pdbx_strand_id
1 'polypeptide(L)'
;MVSIDEISDPKNDFNLNIPRYIDSQETEDIQDIAAHLMGGIPNADIEALNEYWTVYETLKAELFAPGKRQGYSELKIGKDAIKQTIFQHPEFVSFSLEMDSLFGDWKTRNTELLKNLTVGIKPKETIFQVSEDALKTYTGKALMDKYDVYQHLMNYWNETMQDDCYLIAADGWKAEPYRILVKNKAGADVDKGWDCDLVPKTLVIDRYFEKEKTTIEKLEARREDIISQLTELEEEHGGEDGYFADMEKVNKVSVQKRLKEIKTKDKVAKGIFLEEAEQEVSQGEAAVLEKYLKLVEDQADLNKKIKDAITDLDKKALNHYKTLTEADIKQLVVDDKWMSSIERSVKTEMERISQRLTQRIKELTERYEYTLGFLAKDAEKWEVKVMSHLQKMGF
;
A
#
# COMPACT_ATOMS: atom_id res chain seq x y z
N MET A 1 -3.84 31.71 14.61
CA MET A 1 -5.27 31.74 15.00
C MET A 1 -5.80 33.13 14.74
N VAL A 2 -6.94 33.23 14.07
CA VAL A 2 -7.66 34.48 13.82
C VAL A 2 -8.32 34.94 15.12
N SER A 3 -8.28 36.23 15.43
CA SER A 3 -8.85 36.74 16.69
C SER A 3 -10.37 36.76 16.66
N ILE A 4 -11.01 36.64 17.84
CA ILE A 4 -12.47 36.81 17.96
C ILE A 4 -12.89 38.21 17.49
N ASP A 5 -12.09 39.22 17.77
CA ASP A 5 -12.35 40.59 17.35
C ASP A 5 -12.45 40.70 15.82
N GLU A 6 -11.53 40.04 15.11
CA GLU A 6 -11.52 39.98 13.65
C GLU A 6 -12.70 39.19 13.07
N ILE A 7 -13.09 38.08 13.70
CA ILE A 7 -14.25 37.27 13.28
C ILE A 7 -15.56 38.02 13.53
N SER A 8 -15.62 38.81 14.61
CA SER A 8 -16.80 39.60 15.02
C SER A 8 -16.96 40.93 14.29
N ASP A 9 -15.96 41.34 13.49
CA ASP A 9 -16.05 42.56 12.69
C ASP A 9 -17.31 42.51 11.80
N PRO A 10 -18.13 43.57 11.72
CA PRO A 10 -19.35 43.58 10.89
C PRO A 10 -19.13 43.24 9.40
N LYS A 11 -17.91 43.37 8.88
CA LYS A 11 -17.52 42.94 7.52
C LYS A 11 -17.34 41.44 7.37
N ASN A 12 -17.06 40.77 8.49
CA ASN A 12 -16.87 39.33 8.58
C ASN A 12 -18.10 38.65 9.19
N ASP A 13 -18.88 39.30 10.06
CA ASP A 13 -20.18 38.82 10.60
C ASP A 13 -20.15 37.36 11.05
N PHE A 14 -19.11 36.97 11.79
CA PHE A 14 -18.86 35.60 12.22
C PHE A 14 -18.74 34.56 11.09
N ASN A 15 -18.52 35.02 9.86
CA ASN A 15 -18.31 34.20 8.69
C ASN A 15 -16.86 33.68 8.67
N LEU A 16 -16.73 32.37 8.86
CA LEU A 16 -15.46 31.63 8.86
C LEU A 16 -15.10 31.04 7.49
N ASN A 17 -15.45 31.72 6.40
CA ASN A 17 -15.13 31.25 5.05
C ASN A 17 -13.61 31.00 4.91
N ILE A 18 -13.22 29.73 4.75
CA ILE A 18 -11.83 29.25 4.85
C ILE A 18 -10.85 30.04 3.96
N PRO A 19 -11.17 30.38 2.69
CA PRO A 19 -10.25 31.13 1.83
C PRO A 19 -9.95 32.56 2.29
N ARG A 20 -10.70 33.11 3.26
CA ARG A 20 -10.44 34.43 3.85
C ARG A 20 -9.29 34.39 4.85
N TYR A 21 -9.09 33.25 5.51
CA TYR A 21 -8.19 33.12 6.66
C TYR A 21 -7.03 32.17 6.39
N ILE A 22 -7.08 31.42 5.29
CA ILE A 22 -6.03 30.52 4.85
C ILE A 22 -5.71 30.89 3.41
N ASP A 23 -4.49 31.40 3.19
CA ASP A 23 -3.93 31.47 1.85
C ASP A 23 -3.60 30.06 1.40
N SER A 24 -4.34 29.56 0.42
CA SER A 24 -4.17 28.22 -0.15
C SER A 24 -3.25 28.21 -1.36
N GLN A 25 -2.60 29.32 -1.70
CA GLN A 25 -1.64 29.36 -2.81
C GLN A 25 -0.37 28.62 -2.41
N GLU A 26 0.04 27.65 -3.24
CA GLU A 26 1.37 27.08 -3.12
C GLU A 26 2.40 28.18 -3.35
N THR A 27 3.37 28.31 -2.45
CA THR A 27 4.47 29.25 -2.65
C THR A 27 5.28 28.79 -3.86
N GLU A 28 5.23 29.56 -4.94
CA GLU A 28 5.99 29.22 -6.14
C GLU A 28 7.49 29.20 -5.85
N ASP A 29 8.17 28.20 -6.40
CA ASP A 29 9.61 28.16 -6.35
C ASP A 29 10.22 29.29 -7.17
N ILE A 30 11.07 30.08 -6.53
CA ILE A 30 11.83 31.13 -7.20
C ILE A 30 12.93 30.46 -8.04
N GLN A 31 12.78 30.48 -9.36
CA GLN A 31 13.76 29.87 -10.25
C GLN A 31 15.04 30.69 -10.39
N ASP A 32 16.20 30.04 -10.23
CA ASP A 32 17.51 30.63 -10.49
C ASP A 32 17.93 30.47 -11.96
N ILE A 33 17.99 31.59 -12.68
CA ILE A 33 18.42 31.65 -14.09
C ILE A 33 19.88 31.16 -14.25
N ALA A 34 20.77 31.52 -13.33
CA ALA A 34 22.17 31.13 -13.41
C ALA A 34 22.38 29.64 -13.11
N ALA A 35 21.53 29.01 -12.30
CA ALA A 35 21.47 27.56 -12.14
C ALA A 35 21.04 26.87 -13.45
N HIS A 36 19.99 27.36 -14.12
CA HIS A 36 19.57 26.83 -15.43
C HIS A 36 20.64 26.94 -16.52
N LEU A 37 21.44 28.01 -16.49
CA LEU A 37 22.48 28.21 -17.49
C LEU A 37 23.77 27.42 -17.23
N MET A 38 24.14 27.20 -15.96
CA MET A 38 25.47 26.73 -15.59
C MET A 38 25.49 25.54 -14.60
N GLY A 39 24.33 25.08 -14.15
CA GLY A 39 24.15 23.91 -13.29
C GLY A 39 24.45 24.17 -11.82
N GLY A 40 24.03 23.24 -10.95
CA GLY A 40 24.18 23.35 -9.50
C GLY A 40 22.93 23.93 -8.83
N ILE A 41 22.67 23.45 -7.61
CA ILE A 41 21.46 23.76 -6.85
C ILE A 41 21.71 25.05 -6.05
N PRO A 42 20.86 26.09 -6.18
CA PRO A 42 21.00 27.30 -5.37
C PRO A 42 20.93 26.98 -3.87
N ASN A 43 21.83 27.59 -3.08
CA ASN A 43 21.81 27.39 -1.63
C ASN A 43 20.50 27.88 -1.00
N ALA A 44 19.86 28.91 -1.58
CA ALA A 44 18.57 29.40 -1.12
C ALA A 44 17.47 28.31 -1.15
N ASP A 45 17.45 27.46 -2.18
CA ASP A 45 16.48 26.36 -2.29
C ASP A 45 16.74 25.27 -1.24
N ILE A 46 18.00 25.04 -0.91
CA ILE A 46 18.37 24.12 0.17
C ILE A 46 17.99 24.74 1.52
N GLU A 47 18.27 26.02 1.76
CA GLU A 47 17.88 26.69 3.02
C GLU A 47 16.37 26.83 3.18
N ALA A 48 15.58 26.82 2.10
CA ALA A 48 14.12 26.77 2.19
C ALA A 48 13.61 25.51 2.93
N LEU A 49 14.43 24.45 3.01
CA LEU A 49 14.17 23.22 3.75
C LEU A 49 14.66 23.26 5.20
N ASN A 50 14.89 24.45 5.76
CA ASN A 50 15.47 24.64 7.10
C ASN A 50 14.72 23.90 8.20
N GLU A 51 13.39 23.74 8.10
CA GLU A 51 12.63 22.94 9.08
C GLU A 51 13.20 21.52 9.24
N TYR A 52 13.65 20.89 8.15
CA TYR A 52 14.31 19.59 8.18
C TYR A 52 15.71 19.67 8.75
N TRP A 53 16.47 20.72 8.41
CA TRP A 53 17.85 20.87 8.86
C TRP A 53 17.98 21.19 10.35
N THR A 54 16.94 21.77 10.96
CA THR A 54 16.89 21.92 12.42
C THR A 54 16.74 20.60 13.17
N VAL A 55 16.23 19.56 12.51
CA VAL A 55 16.06 18.22 13.09
C VAL A 55 17.18 17.28 12.64
N TYR A 56 17.57 17.39 11.37
CA TYR A 56 18.59 16.57 10.72
C TYR A 56 19.83 17.42 10.41
N GLU A 57 20.50 17.89 11.45
CA GLU A 57 21.62 18.84 11.35
C GLU A 57 22.77 18.32 10.48
N THR A 58 23.10 17.03 10.60
CA THR A 58 24.22 16.42 9.87
C THR A 58 23.80 15.83 8.52
N LEU A 59 22.52 15.47 8.34
CA LEU A 59 21.99 14.94 7.08
C LEU A 59 22.22 15.91 5.90
N LYS A 60 22.06 17.21 6.12
CA LYS A 60 22.30 18.22 5.07
C LYS A 60 23.71 18.12 4.49
N ALA A 61 24.72 17.95 5.35
CA ALA A 61 26.12 17.81 4.95
C ALA A 61 26.43 16.43 4.34
N GLU A 62 25.62 15.42 4.62
CA GLU A 62 25.70 14.12 3.97
C GLU A 62 25.18 14.17 2.52
N LEU A 63 24.08 14.91 2.31
CA LEU A 63 23.41 15.03 1.01
C LEU A 63 24.08 16.04 0.07
N PHE A 64 24.58 17.16 0.57
CA PHE A 64 25.07 18.26 -0.27
C PHE A 64 26.55 18.60 -0.01
N ALA A 65 27.25 18.97 -1.08
CA ALA A 65 28.60 19.53 -1.04
C ALA A 65 28.61 20.92 -1.70
N PRO A 66 29.55 21.81 -1.34
CA PRO A 66 29.76 23.05 -2.07
C PRO A 66 29.99 22.79 -3.55
N GLY A 67 29.23 23.46 -4.41
CA GLY A 67 29.38 23.36 -5.86
C GLY A 67 30.58 24.17 -6.35
N LYS A 68 30.82 24.11 -7.67
CA LYS A 68 31.93 24.85 -8.31
C LYS A 68 31.77 26.37 -8.24
N ARG A 69 30.56 26.87 -7.97
CA ARG A 69 30.21 28.30 -7.95
C ARG A 69 29.75 28.68 -6.54
N GLN A 70 30.20 29.85 -6.08
CA GLN A 70 29.74 30.40 -4.80
C GLN A 70 28.22 30.59 -4.82
N GLY A 71 27.55 30.19 -3.75
CA GLY A 71 26.09 30.27 -3.64
C GLY A 71 25.34 29.05 -4.19
N TYR A 72 26.06 28.04 -4.70
CA TYR A 72 25.49 26.81 -5.23
C TYR A 72 26.10 25.58 -4.57
N SER A 73 25.31 24.51 -4.54
CA SER A 73 25.67 23.20 -4.02
C SER A 73 25.45 22.12 -5.07
N GLU A 74 26.08 20.97 -4.86
CA GLU A 74 25.92 19.76 -5.67
C GLU A 74 25.48 18.61 -4.76
N LEU A 75 24.64 17.73 -5.30
CA LEU A 75 24.23 16.51 -4.61
C LEU A 75 25.43 15.55 -4.56
N LYS A 76 25.77 15.05 -3.36
CA LYS A 76 26.92 14.16 -3.13
C LYS A 76 26.66 12.71 -3.56
N ILE A 77 25.39 12.37 -3.74
CA ILE A 77 24.91 11.02 -4.01
C ILE A 77 24.08 10.99 -5.29
N GLY A 78 23.84 9.81 -5.84
CA GLY A 78 22.91 9.66 -6.97
C GLY A 78 21.46 9.92 -6.55
N LYS A 79 20.62 10.43 -7.47
CA LYS A 79 19.19 10.72 -7.23
C LYS A 79 18.42 9.50 -6.70
N ASP A 80 18.77 8.30 -7.17
CA ASP A 80 18.14 7.05 -6.75
C ASP A 80 18.48 6.66 -5.30
N ALA A 81 19.62 7.14 -4.78
CA ALA A 81 20.10 6.85 -3.44
C ALA A 81 19.57 7.83 -2.37
N ILE A 82 18.92 8.94 -2.75
CA ILE A 82 18.43 9.97 -1.81
C ILE A 82 17.52 9.36 -0.75
N LYS A 83 16.51 8.61 -1.18
CA LYS A 83 15.54 7.98 -0.27
C LYS A 83 16.24 7.08 0.73
N GLN A 84 17.11 6.20 0.24
CA GLN A 84 17.82 5.26 1.10
C GLN A 84 18.72 5.99 2.10
N THR A 85 19.44 7.02 1.65
CA THR A 85 20.34 7.81 2.51
C THR A 85 19.57 8.48 3.65
N ILE A 86 18.44 9.12 3.35
CA ILE A 86 17.58 9.75 4.37
C ILE A 86 17.05 8.71 5.36
N PHE A 87 16.48 7.60 4.86
CA PHE A 87 15.85 6.58 5.72
C PHE A 87 16.85 5.78 6.57
N GLN A 88 18.12 5.71 6.16
CA GLN A 88 19.18 5.03 6.91
C GLN A 88 19.99 6.00 7.80
N HIS A 89 19.73 7.30 7.71
CA HIS A 89 20.48 8.30 8.46
C HIS A 89 20.21 8.18 9.96
N PRO A 90 21.24 8.24 10.84
CA PRO A 90 21.06 8.11 12.28
C PRO A 90 20.09 9.13 12.89
N GLU A 91 20.08 10.38 12.42
CA GLU A 91 19.16 11.41 12.92
C GLU A 91 17.71 11.11 12.54
N PHE A 92 17.46 10.55 11.35
CA PHE A 92 16.12 10.12 10.95
C PHE A 92 15.64 8.97 11.85
N VAL A 93 16.47 7.93 12.02
CA VAL A 93 16.14 6.79 12.89
C VAL A 93 15.89 7.26 14.33
N SER A 94 16.73 8.17 14.85
CA SER A 94 16.57 8.72 16.20
C SER A 94 15.27 9.52 16.33
N PHE A 95 14.95 10.36 15.35
CA PHE A 95 13.70 11.13 15.33
C PHE A 95 12.47 10.22 15.25
N SER A 96 12.53 9.17 14.41
CA SER A 96 11.48 8.16 14.32
C SER A 96 11.21 7.48 15.66
N LEU A 97 12.26 7.09 16.38
CA LEU A 97 12.16 6.48 17.70
C LEU A 97 11.57 7.44 18.75
N GLU A 98 11.92 8.74 18.70
CA GLU A 98 11.30 9.74 19.57
C GLU A 98 9.79 9.84 19.30
N MET A 99 9.39 9.91 18.03
CA MET A 99 7.98 10.00 17.65
C MET A 99 7.20 8.74 18.03
N ASP A 100 7.80 7.55 17.87
CA ASP A 100 7.22 6.28 18.33
C ASP A 100 7.05 6.26 19.86
N SER A 101 8.02 6.78 20.61
CA SER A 101 7.92 6.89 22.07
C SER A 101 6.81 7.83 22.50
N LEU A 102 6.69 9.00 21.86
CA LEU A 102 5.61 9.96 22.13
C LEU A 102 4.24 9.36 21.85
N PHE A 103 4.13 8.65 20.73
CA PHE A 103 2.91 7.91 20.39
C PHE A 103 2.63 6.81 21.43
N GLY A 104 3.64 6.07 21.87
CA GLY A 104 3.53 5.04 22.90
C GLY A 104 3.00 5.58 24.23
N ASP A 105 3.47 6.76 24.65
CA ASP A 105 2.99 7.43 25.86
C ASP A 105 1.53 7.86 25.72
N TRP A 106 1.16 8.48 24.59
CA TRP A 106 -0.23 8.84 24.27
C TRP A 106 -1.13 7.61 24.22
N LYS A 107 -0.71 6.56 23.52
CA LYS A 107 -1.41 5.28 23.40
C LYS A 107 -1.66 4.68 24.78
N THR A 108 -0.66 4.64 25.65
CA THR A 108 -0.79 4.07 26.99
C THR A 108 -1.89 4.77 27.81
N ARG A 109 -1.87 6.11 27.85
CA ARG A 109 -2.89 6.89 28.57
C ARG A 109 -4.29 6.68 28.00
N ASN A 110 -4.41 6.72 26.68
CA ASN A 110 -5.71 6.65 26.02
C ASN A 110 -6.27 5.22 25.97
N THR A 111 -5.43 4.18 25.90
CA THR A 111 -5.86 2.79 26.02
C THR A 111 -6.52 2.51 27.37
N GLU A 112 -5.96 3.02 28.47
CA GLU A 112 -6.56 2.86 29.80
C GLU A 112 -7.95 3.53 29.86
N LEU A 113 -8.06 4.76 29.36
CA LEU A 113 -9.33 5.48 29.27
C LEU A 113 -10.36 4.70 28.43
N LEU A 114 -9.95 4.23 27.26
CA LEU A 114 -10.82 3.56 26.30
C LEU A 114 -11.26 2.17 26.78
N LYS A 115 -10.42 1.41 27.49
CA LYS A 115 -10.82 0.12 28.09
C LYS A 115 -11.79 0.29 29.26
N ASN A 116 -11.86 1.47 29.86
CA ASN A 116 -12.75 1.78 30.98
C ASN A 116 -14.10 2.36 30.54
N LEU A 117 -14.40 2.43 29.23
CA LEU A 117 -15.71 2.84 28.74
C LEU A 117 -16.81 1.88 29.24
N THR A 118 -18.00 2.43 29.50
CA THR A 118 -19.15 1.69 30.04
C THR A 118 -20.44 2.11 29.32
N VAL A 119 -21.54 1.40 29.60
CA VAL A 119 -22.88 1.76 29.08
C VAL A 119 -23.23 3.19 29.51
N GLY A 120 -23.77 3.97 28.58
CA GLY A 120 -24.18 5.37 28.80
C GLY A 120 -23.07 6.41 28.64
N ILE A 121 -21.86 6.03 28.19
CA ILE A 121 -20.85 7.01 27.76
C ILE A 121 -21.42 7.93 26.68
N LYS A 122 -20.82 9.13 26.55
CA LYS A 122 -21.10 10.04 25.45
C LYS A 122 -19.93 9.99 24.45
N PRO A 123 -20.07 9.31 23.31
CA PRO A 123 -18.98 9.14 22.34
C PRO A 123 -18.27 10.44 21.95
N LYS A 124 -19.02 11.54 21.81
CA LYS A 124 -18.48 12.87 21.50
C LYS A 124 -17.56 13.44 22.59
N GLU A 125 -17.84 13.17 23.86
CA GLU A 125 -16.97 13.59 24.97
C GLU A 125 -15.71 12.72 25.02
N THR A 126 -15.82 11.42 24.73
CA THR A 126 -14.67 10.50 24.64
C THR A 126 -13.69 10.93 23.56
N ILE A 127 -14.14 11.12 22.32
CA ILE A 127 -13.24 11.51 21.23
C ILE A 127 -12.63 12.89 21.47
N PHE A 128 -13.37 13.82 22.07
CA PHE A 128 -12.84 15.14 22.42
C PHE A 128 -11.65 15.02 23.38
N GLN A 129 -11.74 14.17 24.41
CA GLN A 129 -10.63 13.96 25.34
C GLN A 129 -9.41 13.32 24.66
N VAL A 130 -9.63 12.29 23.84
CA VAL A 130 -8.57 11.57 23.12
C VAL A 130 -7.87 12.47 22.11
N SER A 131 -8.63 13.29 21.38
CA SER A 131 -8.10 14.18 20.34
C SER A 131 -7.40 15.41 20.92
N GLU A 132 -7.88 15.95 22.05
CA GLU A 132 -7.18 17.00 22.79
C GLU A 132 -5.85 16.51 23.38
N ASP A 133 -5.78 15.26 23.87
CA ASP A 133 -4.51 14.67 24.33
C ASP A 133 -3.53 14.46 23.16
N ALA A 134 -4.02 14.11 21.96
CA ALA A 134 -3.20 14.02 20.77
C ALA A 134 -2.62 15.39 20.38
N LEU A 135 -3.46 16.43 20.33
CA LEU A 135 -3.02 17.80 20.03
C LEU A 135 -1.98 18.29 21.04
N LYS A 136 -2.16 18.00 22.33
CA LYS A 136 -1.19 18.35 23.37
C LYS A 136 0.13 17.60 23.20
N THR A 137 0.07 16.29 22.91
CA THR A 137 1.26 15.43 22.76
C THR A 137 2.17 15.91 21.63
N TYR A 138 1.59 16.34 20.50
CA TYR A 138 2.33 16.78 19.32
C TYR A 138 2.55 18.30 19.23
N THR A 139 2.07 19.08 20.21
CA THR A 139 2.31 20.53 20.19
C THR A 139 3.79 20.83 20.37
N GLY A 140 4.35 21.60 19.42
CA GLY A 140 5.75 22.03 19.46
C GLY A 140 6.75 20.94 19.09
N LYS A 141 6.30 19.83 18.50
CA LYS A 141 7.17 18.81 17.92
C LYS A 141 7.55 19.22 16.50
N ALA A 142 8.85 19.21 16.21
CA ALA A 142 9.37 19.60 14.90
C ALA A 142 8.92 18.61 13.82
N LEU A 143 8.72 19.10 12.60
CA LEU A 143 8.30 18.35 11.39
C LEU A 143 6.94 17.64 11.45
N MET A 144 6.44 17.28 12.63
CA MET A 144 5.16 16.63 12.81
C MET A 144 4.08 17.64 13.21
N ASP A 145 3.20 17.96 12.27
CA ASP A 145 2.06 18.84 12.55
C ASP A 145 1.04 18.11 13.43
N LYS A 146 0.71 18.70 14.58
CA LYS A 146 -0.33 18.20 15.49
C LYS A 146 -1.70 18.08 14.82
N TYR A 147 -2.00 18.92 13.83
CA TYR A 147 -3.25 18.90 13.08
C TYR A 147 -3.28 17.75 12.09
N ASP A 148 -2.16 17.35 11.51
CA ASP A 148 -2.08 16.13 10.69
C ASP A 148 -2.43 14.90 11.55
N VAL A 149 -1.83 14.77 12.74
CA VAL A 149 -2.13 13.66 13.67
C VAL A 149 -3.59 13.69 14.12
N TYR A 150 -4.11 14.86 14.48
CA TYR A 150 -5.51 15.06 14.83
C TYR A 150 -6.43 14.64 13.67
N GLN A 151 -6.08 15.02 12.43
CA GLN A 151 -6.87 14.68 11.25
C GLN A 151 -6.88 13.18 11.00
N HIS A 152 -5.74 12.49 11.14
CA HIS A 152 -5.67 11.03 11.04
C HIS A 152 -6.58 10.34 12.05
N LEU A 153 -6.55 10.80 13.31
CA LEU A 153 -7.45 10.30 14.36
C LEU A 153 -8.92 10.58 14.01
N MET A 154 -9.26 11.79 13.56
CA MET A 154 -10.64 12.16 13.27
C MET A 154 -11.20 11.47 12.02
N ASN A 155 -10.36 11.21 11.02
CA ASN A 155 -10.75 10.39 9.87
C ASN A 155 -11.13 8.98 10.35
N TYR A 156 -10.25 8.34 11.13
CA TYR A 156 -10.52 7.01 11.68
C TYR A 156 -11.75 6.99 12.61
N TRP A 157 -11.93 8.05 13.39
CA TRP A 157 -13.12 8.23 14.23
C TRP A 157 -14.39 8.20 13.40
N ASN A 158 -14.46 9.02 12.35
CA ASN A 158 -15.65 9.13 11.52
C ASN A 158 -15.92 7.85 10.70
N GLU A 159 -14.88 7.12 10.32
CA GLU A 159 -15.00 5.92 9.48
C GLU A 159 -15.32 4.64 10.28
N THR A 160 -14.92 4.56 11.55
CA THR A 160 -15.01 3.29 12.30
C THR A 160 -15.24 3.48 13.80
N MET A 161 -14.36 4.19 14.50
CA MET A 161 -14.36 4.19 15.97
C MET A 161 -15.62 4.83 16.58
N GLN A 162 -16.26 5.76 15.86
CA GLN A 162 -17.51 6.38 16.27
C GLN A 162 -18.62 5.36 16.48
N ASP A 163 -18.85 4.49 15.49
CA ASP A 163 -19.92 3.49 15.53
C ASP A 163 -19.66 2.49 16.66
N ASP A 164 -18.41 2.04 16.82
CA ASP A 164 -18.02 1.16 17.91
C ASP A 164 -18.30 1.79 19.29
N CYS A 165 -17.99 3.08 19.46
CA CYS A 165 -18.26 3.80 20.70
C CYS A 165 -19.77 3.92 20.98
N TYR A 166 -20.61 4.08 19.95
CA TYR A 166 -22.06 4.06 20.12
C TYR A 166 -22.59 2.67 20.50
N LEU A 167 -22.03 1.60 19.92
CA LEU A 167 -22.35 0.22 20.32
C LEU A 167 -22.01 -0.02 21.80
N ILE A 168 -20.82 0.38 22.24
CA ILE A 168 -20.41 0.27 23.65
C ILE A 168 -21.31 1.12 24.56
N ALA A 169 -21.70 2.32 24.12
CA ALA A 169 -22.59 3.18 24.87
C ALA A 169 -23.98 2.56 25.08
N ALA A 170 -24.49 1.82 24.09
CA ALA A 170 -25.80 1.19 24.13
C ALA A 170 -25.77 -0.14 24.90
N ASP A 171 -24.86 -1.04 24.53
CA ASP A 171 -24.91 -2.45 24.92
C ASP A 171 -23.74 -2.90 25.79
N GLY A 172 -22.73 -2.05 25.96
CA GLY A 172 -21.48 -2.35 26.65
C GLY A 172 -20.51 -3.16 25.77
N TRP A 173 -19.55 -3.80 26.41
CA TRP A 173 -18.53 -4.61 25.72
C TRP A 173 -19.07 -5.97 25.32
N LYS A 174 -19.90 -6.01 24.27
CA LYS A 174 -20.50 -7.23 23.73
C LYS A 174 -20.09 -7.46 22.28
N ALA A 175 -19.68 -8.69 21.99
CA ALA A 175 -19.34 -9.15 20.66
C ALA A 175 -20.28 -10.30 20.28
N GLU A 176 -21.51 -9.97 19.87
CA GLU A 176 -22.54 -10.96 19.53
C GLU A 176 -22.68 -11.07 18.00
N PRO A 177 -22.32 -12.22 17.40
CA PRO A 177 -22.48 -12.41 15.97
C PRO A 177 -23.93 -12.53 15.53
N TYR A 178 -24.27 -11.99 14.36
CA TYR A 178 -25.58 -12.14 13.72
C TYR A 178 -25.45 -12.70 12.29
N ARG A 179 -26.55 -13.25 11.74
CA ARG A 179 -26.57 -13.79 10.36
C ARG A 179 -26.87 -12.68 9.35
N ILE A 180 -26.12 -12.66 8.25
CA ILE A 180 -26.37 -11.75 7.12
C ILE A 180 -27.33 -12.43 6.16
N LEU A 181 -28.56 -11.90 6.05
CA LEU A 181 -29.58 -12.39 5.13
C LEU A 181 -29.79 -11.37 4.01
N VAL A 182 -29.59 -11.79 2.75
CA VAL A 182 -29.77 -10.94 1.57
C VAL A 182 -30.84 -11.53 0.67
N LYS A 183 -31.83 -10.72 0.29
CA LYS A 183 -32.89 -11.15 -0.64
C LYS A 183 -32.32 -11.40 -2.03
N ASN A 184 -32.62 -12.57 -2.59
CA ASN A 184 -32.33 -12.85 -3.99
C ASN A 184 -33.36 -12.17 -4.93
N LYS A 185 -33.13 -12.29 -6.24
CA LYS A 185 -34.05 -11.75 -7.28
C LYS A 185 -35.47 -12.31 -7.20
N ALA A 186 -35.68 -13.44 -6.53
CA ALA A 186 -36.98 -14.07 -6.30
C ALA A 186 -37.62 -13.68 -4.95
N GLY A 187 -37.00 -12.75 -4.20
CA GLY A 187 -37.49 -12.26 -2.91
C GLY A 187 -37.25 -13.19 -1.71
N ALA A 188 -36.54 -14.31 -1.89
CA ALA A 188 -36.20 -15.23 -0.81
C ALA A 188 -34.89 -14.82 -0.12
N ASP A 189 -34.85 -14.94 1.21
CA ASP A 189 -33.67 -14.65 2.01
C ASP A 189 -32.58 -15.71 1.76
N VAL A 190 -31.39 -15.24 1.38
CA VAL A 190 -30.20 -16.08 1.20
C VAL A 190 -29.20 -15.72 2.28
N ASP A 191 -28.77 -16.75 3.01
CA ASP A 191 -27.75 -16.61 4.02
C ASP A 191 -26.37 -16.40 3.38
N LYS A 192 -25.75 -15.26 3.70
CA LYS A 192 -24.44 -14.83 3.20
C LYS A 192 -23.32 -14.96 4.23
N GLY A 193 -23.61 -15.55 5.40
CA GLY A 193 -22.64 -15.73 6.47
C GLY A 193 -23.07 -15.01 7.75
N TRP A 194 -22.08 -14.60 8.52
CA TRP A 194 -22.28 -13.90 9.79
C TRP A 194 -21.33 -12.73 9.91
N ASP A 195 -21.69 -11.78 10.76
CA ASP A 195 -20.85 -10.63 11.11
C ASP A 195 -20.96 -10.30 12.59
N CYS A 196 -20.06 -9.43 13.06
CA CYS A 196 -20.11 -8.83 14.38
C CYS A 196 -19.52 -7.42 14.29
N ASP A 197 -20.37 -6.41 14.51
CA ASP A 197 -20.03 -5.01 14.26
C ASP A 197 -18.84 -4.51 15.11
N LEU A 198 -18.92 -4.74 16.43
CA LEU A 198 -17.91 -4.26 17.37
C LEU A 198 -16.56 -4.99 17.18
N VAL A 199 -16.61 -6.32 17.04
CA VAL A 199 -15.44 -7.19 16.86
C VAL A 199 -15.56 -7.91 15.52
N PRO A 200 -15.04 -7.34 14.42
CA PRO A 200 -15.01 -8.02 13.13
C PRO A 200 -14.27 -9.37 13.18
N LYS A 201 -14.72 -10.34 12.37
CA LYS A 201 -14.15 -11.69 12.31
C LYS A 201 -12.65 -11.72 12.06
N THR A 202 -12.14 -10.74 11.32
CA THR A 202 -10.71 -10.60 11.00
C THR A 202 -9.88 -10.43 12.27
N LEU A 203 -10.34 -9.67 13.26
CA LEU A 203 -9.61 -9.47 14.52
C LEU A 203 -9.46 -10.79 15.29
N VAL A 204 -10.53 -11.59 15.35
CA VAL A 204 -10.50 -12.89 16.02
C VAL A 204 -9.58 -13.87 15.28
N ILE A 205 -9.64 -13.87 13.94
CA ILE A 205 -8.77 -14.71 13.11
C ILE A 205 -7.30 -14.31 13.30
N ASP A 206 -7.00 -13.02 13.23
CA ASP A 206 -5.63 -12.50 13.32
C ASP A 206 -5.01 -12.79 14.70
N ARG A 207 -5.80 -12.67 15.77
CA ARG A 207 -5.29 -12.90 17.13
C ARG A 207 -5.20 -14.36 17.52
N TYR A 208 -6.20 -15.19 17.17
CA TYR A 208 -6.33 -16.55 17.72
C TYR A 208 -6.09 -17.66 16.70
N PHE A 209 -6.15 -17.36 15.40
CA PHE A 209 -6.10 -18.35 14.32
C PHE A 209 -5.08 -17.98 13.23
N GLU A 210 -4.00 -17.30 13.60
CA GLU A 210 -2.91 -16.89 12.70
C GLU A 210 -2.30 -18.10 11.97
N LYS A 211 -2.21 -19.27 12.62
CA LYS A 211 -1.70 -20.50 12.01
C LYS A 211 -2.59 -21.00 10.88
N GLU A 212 -3.90 -21.01 11.08
CA GLU A 212 -4.88 -21.35 10.05
C GLU A 212 -4.86 -20.32 8.92
N LYS A 213 -4.85 -19.02 9.24
CA LYS A 213 -4.75 -17.93 8.25
C LYS A 213 -3.50 -18.11 7.38
N THR A 214 -2.33 -18.25 7.98
CA THR A 214 -1.06 -18.45 7.25
C THR A 214 -1.01 -19.76 6.47
N THR A 215 -1.75 -20.80 6.89
CA THR A 215 -1.90 -22.03 6.11
C THR A 215 -2.72 -21.78 4.84
N ILE A 216 -3.80 -21.01 4.93
CA ILE A 216 -4.61 -20.61 3.79
C ILE A 216 -3.77 -19.75 2.83
N GLU A 217 -3.07 -18.74 3.34
CA GLU A 217 -2.19 -17.87 2.55
C GLU A 217 -1.13 -18.68 1.77
N LYS A 218 -0.53 -19.72 2.39
CA LYS A 218 0.42 -20.62 1.72
C LYS A 218 -0.23 -21.44 0.60
N LEU A 219 -1.45 -21.94 0.82
CA LEU A 219 -2.20 -22.66 -0.21
C LEU A 219 -2.57 -21.74 -1.37
N GLU A 220 -2.96 -20.50 -1.09
CA GLU A 220 -3.26 -19.47 -2.09
C GLU A 220 -2.02 -19.08 -2.88
N ALA A 221 -0.88 -18.84 -2.22
CA ALA A 221 0.39 -18.57 -2.89
C ALA A 221 0.80 -19.72 -3.82
N ARG A 222 0.61 -20.98 -3.39
CA ARG A 222 0.86 -22.15 -4.25
C ARG A 222 -0.13 -22.24 -5.41
N ARG A 223 -1.39 -21.83 -5.23
CA ARG A 223 -2.37 -21.76 -6.31
C ARG A 223 -1.95 -20.73 -7.35
N GLU A 224 -1.50 -19.54 -6.93
CA GLU A 224 -1.03 -18.50 -7.86
C GLU A 224 0.23 -18.92 -8.61
N ASP A 225 1.16 -19.62 -7.96
CA ASP A 225 2.33 -20.23 -8.62
C ASP A 225 1.92 -21.22 -9.72
N ILE A 226 0.92 -22.06 -9.47
CA ILE A 226 0.38 -22.97 -10.51
C ILE A 226 -0.31 -22.19 -11.63
N ILE A 227 -1.03 -21.11 -11.32
CA ILE A 227 -1.64 -20.25 -12.35
C ILE A 227 -0.55 -19.64 -13.24
N SER A 228 0.54 -19.12 -12.66
CA SER A 228 1.69 -18.61 -13.42
C SER A 228 2.27 -19.69 -14.34
N GLN A 229 2.50 -20.90 -13.82
CA GLN A 229 3.04 -22.01 -14.62
C GLN A 229 2.10 -22.44 -15.76
N LEU A 230 0.78 -22.36 -15.55
CA LEU A 230 -0.20 -22.65 -16.61
C LEU A 230 -0.17 -21.56 -17.69
N THR A 231 -0.11 -20.28 -17.30
CA THR A 231 0.02 -19.17 -18.24
C THR A 231 1.33 -19.23 -19.03
N GLU A 232 2.45 -19.50 -18.36
CA GLU A 232 3.76 -19.69 -19.02
C GLU A 232 3.71 -20.82 -20.04
N LEU A 233 3.12 -21.97 -19.70
CA LEU A 233 2.94 -23.07 -20.66
C LEU A 233 2.05 -22.68 -21.84
N GLU A 234 0.96 -21.96 -21.58
CA GLU A 234 0.05 -21.48 -22.64
C GLU A 234 0.74 -20.47 -23.56
N GLU A 235 1.61 -19.61 -23.05
CA GLU A 235 2.40 -18.65 -23.85
C GLU A 235 3.51 -19.34 -24.65
N GLU A 236 4.29 -20.21 -24.01
CA GLU A 236 5.39 -20.96 -24.64
C GLU A 236 4.91 -21.86 -25.79
N HIS A 237 3.72 -22.44 -25.65
CA HIS A 237 3.18 -23.41 -26.60
C HIS A 237 1.93 -22.93 -27.36
N GLY A 238 1.54 -21.66 -27.22
CA GLY A 238 0.37 -21.08 -27.89
C GLY A 238 0.65 -20.42 -29.25
N GLY A 239 1.91 -20.24 -29.63
CA GLY A 239 2.30 -19.68 -30.93
C GLY A 239 1.97 -20.59 -32.12
N GLU A 240 2.13 -20.11 -33.35
CA GLU A 240 1.77 -20.84 -34.59
C GLU A 240 2.45 -22.22 -34.72
N ASP A 241 3.65 -22.40 -34.13
CA ASP A 241 4.39 -23.67 -34.11
C ASP A 241 4.28 -24.41 -32.76
N GLY A 242 3.40 -23.96 -31.86
CA GLY A 242 3.26 -24.47 -30.51
C GLY A 242 2.31 -25.66 -30.36
N TYR A 243 2.47 -26.45 -29.30
CA TYR A 243 1.66 -27.63 -29.03
C TYR A 243 0.17 -27.34 -28.74
N PHE A 244 -0.18 -26.08 -28.47
CA PHE A 244 -1.54 -25.62 -28.28
C PHE A 244 -2.12 -24.86 -29.48
N ALA A 245 -1.36 -24.67 -30.57
CA ALA A 245 -1.76 -23.86 -31.73
C ALA A 245 -3.12 -24.28 -32.34
N ASP A 246 -3.37 -25.59 -32.41
CA ASP A 246 -4.59 -26.17 -32.98
C ASP A 246 -5.80 -26.16 -32.01
N MET A 247 -5.65 -25.59 -30.81
CA MET A 247 -6.69 -25.56 -29.79
C MET A 247 -7.45 -24.23 -29.80
N GLU A 248 -8.75 -24.25 -30.12
CA GLU A 248 -9.64 -23.07 -30.02
C GLU A 248 -9.66 -22.48 -28.59
N LYS A 249 -9.50 -23.34 -27.59
CA LYS A 249 -9.31 -22.96 -26.19
C LYS A 249 -8.48 -24.01 -25.48
N VAL A 250 -7.38 -23.60 -24.84
CA VAL A 250 -6.62 -24.48 -23.94
C VAL A 250 -7.42 -24.67 -22.66
N ASN A 251 -7.82 -25.91 -22.39
CA ASN A 251 -8.55 -26.30 -21.18
C ASN A 251 -8.43 -27.81 -20.96
N LYS A 252 -8.85 -28.29 -19.78
CA LYS A 252 -8.78 -29.71 -19.42
C LYS A 252 -9.36 -30.65 -20.50
N VAL A 253 -10.47 -30.28 -21.13
CA VAL A 253 -11.17 -31.16 -22.10
C VAL A 253 -10.44 -31.23 -23.43
N SER A 254 -10.01 -30.09 -23.98
CA SER A 254 -9.28 -30.04 -25.25
C SER A 254 -7.92 -30.74 -25.13
N VAL A 255 -7.18 -30.48 -24.05
CA VAL A 255 -5.88 -31.12 -23.77
C VAL A 255 -6.02 -32.63 -23.56
N GLN A 256 -7.04 -33.10 -22.83
CA GLN A 256 -7.31 -34.54 -22.68
C GLN A 256 -7.66 -35.23 -23.99
N LYS A 257 -8.42 -34.56 -24.87
CA LYS A 257 -8.75 -35.09 -26.19
C LYS A 257 -7.49 -35.25 -27.04
N ARG A 258 -6.66 -34.20 -27.13
CA ARG A 258 -5.41 -34.22 -27.89
C ARG A 258 -4.43 -35.28 -27.38
N LEU A 259 -4.24 -35.38 -26.06
CA LEU A 259 -3.38 -36.40 -25.46
C LEU A 259 -3.83 -37.83 -25.79
N LYS A 260 -5.15 -38.09 -25.87
CA LYS A 260 -5.67 -39.40 -26.30
C LYS A 260 -5.40 -39.69 -27.77
N GLU A 261 -5.50 -38.68 -28.63
CA GLU A 261 -5.21 -38.80 -30.07
C GLU A 261 -3.73 -39.17 -30.28
N ILE A 262 -2.80 -38.47 -29.61
CA ILE A 262 -1.36 -38.78 -29.65
C ILE A 262 -1.10 -40.21 -29.19
N LYS A 263 -1.61 -40.60 -28.00
CA LYS A 263 -1.43 -41.95 -27.46
C LYS A 263 -2.03 -43.05 -28.34
N THR A 264 -3.04 -42.75 -29.14
CA THR A 264 -3.65 -43.70 -30.09
C THR A 264 -2.79 -43.82 -31.36
N LYS A 265 -2.32 -42.69 -31.90
CA LYS A 265 -1.40 -42.65 -33.04
C LYS A 265 -0.09 -43.38 -32.73
N ASP A 266 0.51 -43.15 -31.58
CA ASP A 266 1.74 -43.84 -31.15
C ASP A 266 1.56 -45.37 -31.03
N LYS A 267 0.37 -45.85 -30.63
CA LYS A 267 0.08 -47.29 -30.57
C LYS A 267 -0.07 -47.93 -31.95
N VAL A 268 -0.69 -47.23 -32.88
CA VAL A 268 -0.82 -47.66 -34.28
C VAL A 268 0.55 -47.64 -34.96
N ALA A 269 1.35 -46.62 -34.68
CA ALA A 269 2.66 -46.41 -35.26
C ALA A 269 3.76 -47.30 -34.64
N LYS A 270 3.62 -47.82 -33.41
CA LYS A 270 4.51 -48.91 -32.95
C LYS A 270 4.42 -50.19 -33.80
N GLY A 271 3.42 -50.32 -34.68
CA GLY A 271 3.33 -51.37 -35.70
C GLY A 271 3.92 -51.00 -37.08
N ILE A 272 4.34 -49.74 -37.30
CA ILE A 272 4.82 -49.20 -38.59
C ILE A 272 6.02 -48.27 -38.31
N PHE A 273 7.21 -48.56 -38.84
CA PHE A 273 8.41 -47.74 -38.61
C PHE A 273 8.16 -46.23 -38.85
N LEU A 274 8.12 -45.44 -37.77
CA LEU A 274 8.21 -43.97 -37.82
C LEU A 274 9.68 -43.53 -37.85
N GLU A 275 9.95 -42.37 -38.43
CA GLU A 275 11.25 -41.71 -38.33
C GLU A 275 11.49 -41.18 -36.90
N GLU A 276 12.75 -41.23 -36.43
CA GLU A 276 13.13 -40.88 -35.04
C GLU A 276 12.71 -39.46 -34.64
N ALA A 277 12.75 -38.50 -35.58
CA ALA A 277 12.35 -37.11 -35.36
C ALA A 277 10.84 -36.95 -35.07
N GLU A 278 9.97 -37.73 -35.70
CA GLU A 278 8.51 -37.67 -35.44
C GLU A 278 8.15 -38.26 -34.07
N GLN A 279 8.93 -39.23 -33.58
CA GLN A 279 8.75 -39.80 -32.24
C GLN A 279 9.18 -38.81 -31.14
N GLU A 280 10.28 -38.07 -31.32
CA GLU A 280 10.73 -37.06 -30.36
C GLU A 280 9.73 -35.91 -30.21
N VAL A 281 9.16 -35.43 -31.33
CA VAL A 281 8.15 -34.36 -31.31
C VAL A 281 6.84 -34.82 -30.64
N SER A 282 6.37 -36.04 -30.96
CA SER A 282 5.18 -36.63 -30.32
C SER A 282 5.35 -36.81 -28.80
N GLN A 283 6.54 -37.22 -28.36
CA GLN A 283 6.86 -37.36 -26.93
C GLN A 283 6.98 -36.00 -26.22
N GLY A 284 7.56 -34.99 -26.87
CA GLY A 284 7.62 -33.61 -26.37
C GLY A 284 6.24 -32.99 -26.19
N GLU A 285 5.37 -33.12 -27.19
CA GLU A 285 3.97 -32.69 -27.13
C GLU A 285 3.24 -33.39 -25.97
N ALA A 286 3.29 -34.73 -25.91
CA ALA A 286 2.64 -35.50 -24.86
C ALA A 286 3.10 -35.09 -23.45
N ALA A 287 4.39 -34.83 -23.24
CA ALA A 287 4.94 -34.40 -21.95
C ALA A 287 4.38 -33.03 -21.51
N VAL A 288 4.25 -32.08 -22.43
CA VAL A 288 3.67 -30.76 -22.16
C VAL A 288 2.18 -30.87 -21.82
N LEU A 289 1.42 -31.67 -22.58
CA LEU A 289 0.00 -31.89 -22.30
C LEU A 289 -0.20 -32.59 -20.94
N GLU A 290 0.65 -33.55 -20.58
CA GLU A 290 0.62 -34.22 -19.27
C GLU A 290 0.96 -33.27 -18.13
N LYS A 291 1.97 -32.41 -18.31
CA LYS A 291 2.32 -31.35 -17.34
C LYS A 291 1.15 -30.38 -17.14
N TYR A 292 0.53 -29.93 -18.22
CA TYR A 292 -0.65 -29.05 -18.17
C TYR A 292 -1.80 -29.71 -17.39
N LEU A 293 -2.16 -30.96 -17.71
CA LEU A 293 -3.24 -31.67 -17.03
C LEU A 293 -2.96 -31.86 -15.55
N LYS A 294 -1.71 -32.17 -15.18
CA LYS A 294 -1.30 -32.28 -13.78
C LYS A 294 -1.47 -30.95 -13.05
N LEU A 295 -1.02 -29.85 -13.63
CA LEU A 295 -1.16 -28.52 -13.04
C LEU A 295 -2.64 -28.13 -12.86
N VAL A 296 -3.49 -28.43 -13.84
CA VAL A 296 -4.96 -28.21 -13.72
C VAL A 296 -5.58 -29.05 -12.59
N GLU A 297 -5.11 -30.29 -12.41
CA GLU A 297 -5.57 -31.17 -11.31
C GLU A 297 -5.10 -30.67 -9.95
N ASP A 298 -3.82 -30.31 -9.84
CA ASP A 298 -3.24 -29.72 -8.63
C ASP A 298 -3.96 -28.40 -8.26
N GLN A 299 -4.28 -27.55 -9.25
CA GLN A 299 -5.06 -26.32 -9.05
C GLN A 299 -6.47 -26.63 -8.51
N ALA A 300 -7.15 -27.63 -9.06
CA ALA A 300 -8.49 -28.04 -8.60
C ALA A 300 -8.46 -28.57 -7.17
N ASP A 301 -7.45 -29.38 -6.82
CA ASP A 301 -7.24 -29.91 -5.48
C ASP A 301 -6.91 -28.80 -4.47
N LEU A 302 -6.06 -27.83 -4.84
CA LEU A 302 -5.78 -26.66 -4.02
C LEU A 302 -7.02 -25.81 -3.80
N ASN A 303 -7.82 -25.55 -4.84
CA ASN A 303 -9.07 -24.81 -4.71
C ASN A 303 -10.03 -25.47 -3.72
N LYS A 304 -10.11 -26.81 -3.74
CA LYS A 304 -10.89 -27.56 -2.75
C LYS A 304 -10.31 -27.40 -1.34
N LYS A 305 -8.99 -27.59 -1.16
CA LYS A 305 -8.32 -27.43 0.15
C LYS A 305 -8.50 -26.03 0.73
N ILE A 306 -8.34 -24.99 -0.09
CA ILE A 306 -8.54 -23.59 0.30
C ILE A 306 -9.98 -23.38 0.76
N LYS A 307 -10.96 -23.83 -0.02
CA LYS A 307 -12.37 -23.71 0.34
C LYS A 307 -12.71 -24.41 1.65
N ASP A 308 -12.21 -25.64 1.83
CA ASP A 308 -12.44 -26.43 3.04
C ASP A 308 -11.77 -25.77 4.26
N ALA A 309 -10.54 -25.26 4.11
CA ALA A 309 -9.81 -24.56 5.17
C ALA A 309 -10.47 -23.23 5.56
N ILE A 310 -10.93 -22.43 4.59
CA ILE A 310 -11.70 -21.19 4.85
C ILE A 310 -12.99 -21.51 5.61
N THR A 311 -13.70 -22.58 5.21
CA THR A 311 -14.95 -23.00 5.87
C THR A 311 -14.70 -23.49 7.30
N ASP A 312 -13.59 -24.21 7.54
CA ASP A 312 -13.19 -24.63 8.88
C ASP A 312 -12.81 -23.43 9.76
N LEU A 313 -11.99 -22.52 9.23
CA LEU A 313 -11.58 -21.30 9.92
C LEU A 313 -12.78 -20.43 10.30
N ASP A 314 -13.72 -20.22 9.38
CA ASP A 314 -14.93 -19.42 9.64
C ASP A 314 -15.78 -20.03 10.77
N LYS A 315 -15.93 -21.37 10.80
CA LYS A 315 -16.62 -22.08 11.89
C LYS A 315 -15.87 -21.97 13.22
N LYS A 316 -14.54 -22.10 13.21
CA LYS A 316 -13.70 -21.96 14.41
C LYS A 316 -13.81 -20.55 14.98
N ALA A 317 -13.69 -19.54 14.12
CA ALA A 317 -13.84 -18.14 14.49
C ALA A 317 -15.22 -17.90 15.12
N LEU A 318 -16.31 -18.29 14.45
CA LEU A 318 -17.68 -18.13 14.96
C LEU A 318 -17.88 -18.80 16.33
N ASN A 319 -17.34 -19.99 16.53
CA ASN A 319 -17.43 -20.68 17.82
C ASN A 319 -16.62 -19.98 18.92
N HIS A 320 -15.50 -19.36 18.57
CA HIS A 320 -14.64 -18.65 19.51
C HIS A 320 -15.30 -17.38 20.08
N TYR A 321 -16.24 -16.74 19.37
CA TYR A 321 -17.00 -15.61 19.92
C TYR A 321 -17.72 -15.96 21.22
N LYS A 322 -18.19 -17.21 21.36
CA LYS A 322 -18.88 -17.67 22.57
C LYS A 322 -17.96 -17.78 23.79
N THR A 323 -16.65 -17.79 23.57
CA THR A 323 -15.64 -17.90 24.63
C THR A 323 -14.97 -16.56 24.94
N LEU A 324 -15.25 -15.50 24.17
CA LEU A 324 -14.66 -14.19 24.40
C LEU A 324 -15.15 -13.60 25.72
N THR A 325 -14.21 -13.19 26.56
CA THR A 325 -14.49 -12.42 27.77
C THR A 325 -14.56 -10.93 27.44
N GLU A 326 -15.11 -10.12 28.35
CA GLU A 326 -15.06 -8.65 28.21
C GLU A 326 -13.61 -8.14 28.07
N ALA A 327 -12.65 -8.76 28.76
CA ALA A 327 -11.24 -8.39 28.64
C ALA A 327 -10.68 -8.71 27.24
N ASP A 328 -11.08 -9.85 26.65
CA ASP A 328 -10.71 -10.19 25.27
C ASP A 328 -11.33 -9.21 24.27
N ILE A 329 -12.60 -8.84 24.44
CA ILE A 329 -13.29 -7.87 23.58
C ILE A 329 -12.58 -6.52 23.65
N LYS A 330 -12.29 -6.02 24.86
CA LYS A 330 -11.53 -4.77 25.05
C LYS A 330 -10.17 -4.81 24.37
N GLN A 331 -9.49 -5.96 24.45
CA GLN A 331 -8.19 -6.12 23.83
C GLN A 331 -8.27 -6.11 22.29
N LEU A 332 -9.24 -6.82 21.70
CA LEU A 332 -9.46 -6.85 20.26
C LEU A 332 -9.86 -5.48 19.72
N VAL A 333 -10.76 -4.78 20.42
CA VAL A 333 -11.29 -3.48 19.97
C VAL A 333 -10.29 -2.36 20.22
N VAL A 334 -9.77 -2.22 21.44
CA VAL A 334 -8.94 -1.05 21.78
C VAL A 334 -7.54 -1.21 21.20
N ASP A 335 -6.87 -2.33 21.43
CA ASP A 335 -5.47 -2.48 21.02
C ASP A 335 -5.34 -2.90 19.56
N ASP A 336 -6.05 -3.95 19.16
CA ASP A 336 -5.83 -4.59 17.85
C ASP A 336 -6.57 -3.88 16.71
N LYS A 337 -7.71 -3.23 17.00
CA LYS A 337 -8.49 -2.45 16.03
C LYS A 337 -8.12 -0.98 16.08
N TRP A 338 -8.45 -0.28 17.17
CA TRP A 338 -8.32 1.18 17.24
C TRP A 338 -6.88 1.65 17.29
N MET A 339 -6.10 1.22 18.29
CA MET A 339 -4.74 1.70 18.47
C MET A 339 -3.81 1.24 17.37
N SER A 340 -3.97 0.00 16.88
CA SER A 340 -3.23 -0.50 15.71
C SER A 340 -3.46 0.37 14.47
N SER A 341 -4.72 0.75 14.20
CA SER A 341 -5.06 1.61 13.06
C SER A 341 -4.46 3.01 13.21
N ILE A 342 -4.60 3.63 14.37
CA ILE A 342 -4.09 4.98 14.62
C ILE A 342 -2.56 4.99 14.58
N GLU A 343 -1.90 3.98 15.18
CA GLU A 343 -0.45 3.81 15.16
C GLU A 343 0.07 3.72 13.72
N ARG A 344 -0.60 2.93 12.87
CA ARG A 344 -0.25 2.82 11.46
C ARG A 344 -0.37 4.15 10.73
N SER A 345 -1.44 4.92 10.97
CA SER A 345 -1.62 6.23 10.36
C SER A 345 -0.54 7.24 10.79
N VAL A 346 -0.21 7.29 12.08
CA VAL A 346 0.87 8.16 12.60
C VAL A 346 2.23 7.77 12.05
N LYS A 347 2.54 6.47 11.96
CA LYS A 347 3.79 5.99 11.33
C LYS A 347 3.85 6.35 9.85
N THR A 348 2.72 6.25 9.15
CA THR A 348 2.63 6.63 7.73
C THR A 348 2.87 8.14 7.56
N GLU A 349 2.40 8.97 8.49
CA GLU A 349 2.68 10.41 8.51
C GLU A 349 4.18 10.70 8.65
N MET A 350 4.85 9.98 9.54
CA MET A 350 6.29 10.09 9.71
C MET A 350 7.05 9.72 8.42
N GLU A 351 6.65 8.64 7.75
CA GLU A 351 7.21 8.28 6.45
C GLU A 351 6.93 9.34 5.38
N ARG A 352 5.73 9.95 5.40
CA ARG A 352 5.32 11.01 4.49
C ARG A 352 6.21 12.24 4.59
N ILE A 353 6.61 12.64 5.81
CA ILE A 353 7.54 13.75 6.05
C ILE A 353 8.87 13.51 5.32
N SER A 354 9.47 12.33 5.48
CA SER A 354 10.74 12.01 4.80
C SER A 354 10.59 11.78 3.30
N GLN A 355 9.43 11.30 2.84
CA GLN A 355 9.13 11.22 1.42
C GLN A 355 8.99 12.61 0.79
N ARG A 356 8.37 13.58 1.47
CA ARG A 356 8.30 14.98 1.03
C ARG A 356 9.70 15.57 0.88
N LEU A 357 10.57 15.38 1.88
CA LEU A 357 11.97 15.80 1.78
C LEU A 357 12.69 15.14 0.59
N THR A 358 12.55 13.81 0.45
CA THR A 358 13.15 13.06 -0.66
C THR A 358 12.72 13.61 -2.02
N GLN A 359 11.41 13.80 -2.20
CA GLN A 359 10.82 14.28 -3.44
C GLN A 359 11.29 15.70 -3.74
N ARG A 360 11.32 16.55 -2.73
CA ARG A 360 11.77 17.92 -2.86
C ARG A 360 13.23 18.03 -3.28
N ILE A 361 14.12 17.21 -2.71
CA ILE A 361 15.53 17.18 -3.12
C ILE A 361 15.69 16.65 -4.55
N LYS A 362 14.89 15.64 -4.94
CA LYS A 362 14.89 15.14 -6.32
C LYS A 362 14.47 16.23 -7.31
N GLU A 363 13.38 16.94 -7.02
CA GLU A 363 12.89 18.05 -7.85
C GLU A 363 13.96 19.12 -8.02
N LEU A 364 14.61 19.56 -6.94
CA LEU A 364 15.69 20.55 -7.01
C LEU A 364 16.88 20.05 -7.83
N THR A 365 17.21 18.76 -7.70
CA THR A 365 18.31 18.16 -8.47
C THR A 365 17.97 18.11 -9.95
N GLU A 366 16.81 17.56 -10.31
CA GLU A 366 16.36 17.40 -11.70
C GLU A 366 16.19 18.74 -12.40
N ARG A 367 15.68 19.74 -11.67
CA ARG A 367 15.49 21.10 -12.18
C ARG A 367 16.77 21.74 -12.68
N TYR A 368 17.90 21.48 -12.02
CA TYR A 368 19.19 22.12 -12.31
C TYR A 368 20.26 21.16 -12.85
N GLU A 369 19.87 19.92 -13.18
CA GLU A 369 20.76 18.86 -13.68
C GLU A 369 21.22 19.16 -15.12
N TYR A 370 20.28 19.51 -16.00
CA TYR A 370 20.54 19.77 -17.41
C TYR A 370 20.56 21.26 -17.70
N THR A 371 21.75 21.78 -17.98
CA THR A 371 21.92 23.20 -18.31
C THR A 371 21.40 23.50 -19.71
N LEU A 372 21.02 24.76 -19.96
CA LEU A 372 20.63 25.20 -21.31
C LEU A 372 21.71 24.87 -22.36
N GLY A 373 22.99 25.03 -22.00
CA GLY A 373 24.10 24.68 -22.89
C GLY A 373 24.23 23.18 -23.15
N PHE A 374 23.89 22.33 -22.17
CA PHE A 374 23.81 20.88 -22.39
C PHE A 374 22.64 20.53 -23.32
N LEU A 375 21.44 21.06 -23.03
CA LEU A 375 20.24 20.78 -23.81
C LEU A 375 20.37 21.24 -25.27
N ALA A 376 20.99 22.40 -25.50
CA ALA A 376 21.25 22.90 -26.85
C ALA A 376 22.18 21.96 -27.64
N LYS A 377 23.24 21.43 -27.01
CA LYS A 377 24.15 20.47 -27.63
C LYS A 377 23.49 19.11 -27.89
N ASP A 378 22.66 18.65 -26.96
CA ASP A 378 21.95 17.38 -27.14
C ASP A 378 20.90 17.50 -28.25
N ALA A 379 20.17 18.63 -28.31
CA ALA A 379 19.25 18.93 -29.40
C ALA A 379 19.96 18.93 -30.77
N GLU A 380 21.10 19.61 -30.88
CA GLU A 380 21.91 19.62 -32.11
C GLU A 380 22.35 18.19 -32.51
N LYS A 381 22.79 17.39 -31.54
CA LYS A 381 23.17 15.99 -31.78
C LYS A 381 21.99 15.15 -32.29
N TRP A 382 20.80 15.31 -31.70
CA TRP A 382 19.60 14.60 -32.16
C TRP A 382 19.13 15.08 -33.53
N GLU A 383 19.19 16.39 -33.79
CA GLU A 383 18.88 16.98 -35.08
C GLU A 383 19.76 16.37 -36.18
N VAL A 384 21.08 16.32 -35.97
CA VAL A 384 22.02 15.68 -36.91
C VAL A 384 21.64 14.21 -37.16
N LYS A 385 21.27 13.47 -36.11
CA LYS A 385 20.87 12.07 -36.24
C LYS A 385 19.58 11.92 -37.05
N VAL A 386 18.57 12.74 -36.80
CA VAL A 386 17.30 12.75 -37.55
C VAL A 386 17.55 13.08 -39.01
N MET A 387 18.34 14.12 -39.30
CA MET A 387 18.68 14.51 -40.67
C MET A 387 19.39 13.38 -41.42
N SER A 388 20.32 12.67 -40.76
CA SER A 388 20.97 11.49 -41.34
C SER A 388 19.98 10.36 -41.67
N HIS A 389 18.97 10.16 -40.84
CA HIS A 389 17.94 9.14 -41.09
C HIS A 389 17.02 9.56 -42.24
N LEU A 390 16.59 10.82 -42.30
CA LEU A 390 15.78 11.36 -43.40
C LEU A 390 16.50 11.23 -44.74
N GLN A 391 17.79 11.55 -44.80
CA GLN A 391 18.60 11.39 -46.00
C GLN A 391 18.65 9.93 -46.48
N LYS A 392 18.75 8.96 -45.55
CA LYS A 392 18.70 7.52 -45.89
C LYS A 392 17.33 7.08 -46.41
N MET A 393 16.26 7.79 -46.04
CA MET A 393 14.90 7.54 -46.51
C MET A 393 14.57 8.28 -47.82
N GLY A 394 15.50 9.09 -48.34
CA GLY A 394 15.34 9.81 -49.61
C GLY A 394 14.63 11.16 -49.50
N PHE A 395 14.57 11.75 -48.30
CA PHE A 395 14.08 13.10 -48.06
C PHE A 395 15.23 14.12 -47.99
#